data_AF-I9QXW4-F1
#
_entry.id   AF-I9QXW4-F1
#
_cell.length_a   1.000
_cell.length_b   1.000
_cell.length_c   1.000
_cell.angle_alpha   90.00
_cell.angle_beta   90.00
_cell.angle_gamma   90.00
#
_symmetry.space_group_name_H-M   'P 1'
#
loop_
_entity.id
_entity.type
_entity.pdbx_description
1 polymer ?
#
loop_
_entity_poly.entity_id
_entity_poly.type
_entity_poly.pdbx_seq_one_letter_code
_entity_poly.pdbx_strand_id
1 'polypeptide(L)'
;MKKIISLLFVAGVLNTVAAQKITMYSTTASERWTSQKVTVLKHASQTPEVSVYMDSLLQHVTGFGGTFNEIGWNALQSLSGRT
;
A
#
# COMPACT_ATOMS: atom_id res chain seq x y z
N MET A 1 -42.95 -12.17 5.85
CA MET A 1 -41.99 -11.68 6.88
C MET A 1 -40.58 -12.23 6.70
N LYS A 2 -40.37 -13.57 6.58
CA LYS A 2 -39.03 -14.17 6.40
C LYS A 2 -38.23 -13.62 5.19
N LYS A 3 -38.91 -13.39 4.05
CA LYS A 3 -38.27 -12.84 2.83
C LYS A 3 -37.82 -11.37 2.95
N ILE A 4 -38.52 -10.56 3.74
CA ILE A 4 -38.20 -9.14 3.96
C ILE A 4 -36.99 -9.01 4.89
N ILE A 5 -36.94 -9.83 5.95
CA ILE A 5 -35.79 -9.91 6.87
C ILE A 5 -34.52 -10.35 6.10
N SER A 6 -34.65 -11.33 5.20
CA SER A 6 -33.54 -11.75 4.34
C SER A 6 -33.06 -10.64 3.39
N LEU A 7 -33.97 -9.80 2.89
CA LEU A 7 -33.62 -8.70 1.98
C LEU A 7 -32.90 -7.55 2.70
N LEU A 8 -33.32 -7.24 3.93
CA LEU A 8 -32.66 -6.26 4.80
C LEU A 8 -31.25 -6.71 5.22
N PHE A 9 -31.05 -8.01 5.43
CA PHE A 9 -29.73 -8.57 5.73
C PHE A 9 -28.76 -8.43 4.54
N VAL A 10 -29.22 -8.69 3.33
CA VAL A 10 -28.41 -8.53 2.10
C VAL A 10 -28.06 -7.06 1.84
N ALA A 11 -29.00 -6.13 2.07
CA ALA A 11 -28.74 -4.69 1.92
C ALA A 11 -27.73 -4.15 2.96
N GLY A 12 -27.68 -4.72 4.16
CA GLY A 12 -26.71 -4.34 5.20
C GLY A 12 -25.26 -4.76 4.89
N VAL A 13 -25.07 -5.91 4.23
CA VAL A 13 -23.74 -6.43 3.89
C VAL A 13 -23.07 -5.67 2.74
N LEU A 14 -23.85 -5.07 1.84
CA LEU A 14 -23.32 -4.35 0.67
C LEU A 14 -22.66 -3.00 0.99
N ASN A 15 -22.86 -2.46 2.20
CA ASN A 15 -22.49 -1.07 2.52
C ASN A 15 -21.15 -0.87 3.24
N THR A 16 -20.34 -1.90 3.50
CA THR A 16 -19.16 -1.76 4.39
C THR A 16 -17.81 -2.14 3.80
N VAL A 17 -17.73 -2.47 2.51
CA VAL A 17 -16.43 -2.81 1.90
C VAL A 17 -15.71 -1.53 1.46
N ALA A 18 -14.94 -0.93 2.36
CA ALA A 18 -13.93 0.06 1.98
C ALA A 18 -12.82 -0.65 1.18
N ALA A 19 -12.94 -0.64 -0.15
CA ALA A 19 -12.04 -1.37 -1.04
C ALA A 19 -10.61 -0.80 -1.07
N GLN A 20 -10.42 0.48 -0.73
CA GLN A 20 -9.14 1.16 -0.82
C GLN A 20 -8.32 0.95 0.46
N LYS A 21 -7.42 -0.02 0.42
CA LYS A 21 -6.41 -0.25 1.46
C LYS A 21 -5.13 0.49 1.10
N ILE A 22 -4.89 1.64 1.73
CA ILE A 22 -3.62 2.38 1.56
C ILE A 22 -2.66 1.99 2.68
N THR A 23 -1.43 1.68 2.31
CA THR A 23 -0.30 1.49 3.23
C THR A 23 0.78 2.50 2.88
N MET A 24 1.25 3.24 3.87
CA MET A 24 2.35 4.19 3.74
C MET A 24 3.60 3.62 4.39
N TYR A 25 4.74 3.79 3.75
CA TYR A 25 6.05 3.50 4.32
C TYR A 25 6.85 4.79 4.43
N SER A 26 7.51 5.02 5.56
CA SER A 26 8.35 6.18 5.79
C SER A 26 9.74 5.79 6.29
N THR A 27 10.70 6.70 6.15
CA THR A 27 12.05 6.57 6.68
C THR A 27 12.54 7.95 7.09
N THR A 28 13.12 8.03 8.28
CA THR A 28 13.78 9.21 8.85
C THR A 28 15.22 8.87 9.19
N ALA A 29 15.98 9.82 9.74
CA ALA A 29 17.35 9.57 10.15
C ALA A 29 17.46 8.46 11.23
N SER A 30 16.45 8.34 12.10
CA SER A 30 16.44 7.38 13.22
C SER A 30 15.59 6.14 12.95
N GLU A 31 14.58 6.23 12.08
CA GLU A 31 13.63 5.13 11.86
C GLU A 31 13.62 4.72 10.39
N ARG A 32 13.68 3.41 10.14
CA ARG A 32 13.75 2.85 8.78
C ARG A 32 12.52 1.98 8.52
N TRP A 33 11.94 2.14 7.32
CA TRP A 33 10.86 1.29 6.82
C TRP A 33 9.62 1.21 7.72
N THR A 34 9.24 2.32 8.34
CA THR A 34 8.11 2.37 9.27
C THR A 34 6.80 2.34 8.48
N SER A 35 5.96 1.32 8.72
CA SER A 35 4.66 1.19 8.04
C SER A 35 3.55 1.89 8.82
N GLN A 36 2.68 2.62 8.12
CA GLN A 36 1.54 3.33 8.68
C GLN A 36 0.28 3.09 7.85
N LYS A 37 -0.86 2.89 8.53
CA LYS A 37 -2.16 2.83 7.89
C LYS A 37 -2.68 4.26 7.70
N VAL A 38 -3.16 4.56 6.51
CA VAL A 38 -3.72 5.89 6.18
C VAL A 38 -5.19 5.74 5.84
N THR A 39 -6.02 6.64 6.38
CA THR A 39 -7.45 6.69 6.09
C THR A 39 -7.69 7.59 4.88
N VAL A 40 -8.42 7.06 3.90
CA VAL A 40 -8.86 7.84 2.74
C VAL A 40 -10.06 8.71 3.13
N LEU A 41 -9.93 10.02 2.95
CA LEU A 41 -11.04 10.94 3.05
C LEU A 41 -11.80 10.91 1.71
N LYS A 42 -13.03 10.38 1.71
CA LYS A 42 -13.88 10.29 0.51
C LYS A 42 -14.32 11.65 -0.02
N HIS A 43 -14.34 12.66 0.85
CA HIS A 43 -14.68 14.04 0.52
C HIS A 43 -13.55 14.92 1.00
N ALA A 44 -12.74 15.42 0.08
CA ALA A 44 -11.74 16.43 0.39
C ALA A 44 -12.47 17.76 0.64
N SER A 45 -12.19 18.42 1.77
CA SER A 45 -12.72 19.75 2.07
C SER A 45 -11.96 20.86 1.35
N GLN A 46 -10.85 20.53 0.66
CA GLN A 46 -9.93 21.47 0.05
C GLN A 46 -9.50 20.97 -1.32
N THR A 47 -9.11 21.90 -2.20
CA THR A 47 -8.47 21.58 -3.47
C THR A 47 -7.15 20.85 -3.22
N PRO A 48 -6.88 19.72 -3.90
CA PRO A 48 -5.65 18.97 -3.68
C PRO A 48 -4.44 19.76 -4.16
N GLU A 49 -3.38 19.80 -3.36
CA GLU A 49 -2.09 20.39 -3.74
C GLU A 49 -1.36 19.54 -4.79
N VAL A 50 -1.57 18.23 -4.77
CA VAL A 50 -0.96 17.27 -5.69
C VAL A 50 -2.05 16.39 -6.30
N SER A 51 -2.03 16.24 -7.63
CA SER A 51 -2.99 15.44 -8.40
C SER A 51 -2.27 14.38 -9.22
N VAL A 52 -2.89 13.19 -9.31
CA VAL A 52 -2.38 12.07 -10.11
C VAL A 52 -3.31 11.85 -11.31
N TYR A 53 -2.76 11.93 -12.52
CA TYR A 53 -3.49 11.74 -13.77
C TYR A 53 -3.31 10.32 -14.28
N MET A 54 -4.34 9.47 -14.10
CA MET A 54 -4.27 8.03 -14.42
C MET A 54 -4.42 7.74 -15.91
N ASP A 55 -4.80 8.72 -16.71
CA ASP A 55 -4.99 8.68 -18.16
C ASP A 55 -3.72 9.07 -18.94
N SER A 56 -2.68 9.56 -18.26
CA SER A 56 -1.43 10.02 -18.87
C SER A 56 -0.26 9.13 -18.45
N LEU A 57 -0.16 7.96 -19.07
CA LEU A 57 0.95 7.04 -18.83
C LEU A 57 2.25 7.58 -19.47
N LEU A 58 3.27 7.82 -18.64
CA LEU A 58 4.58 8.29 -19.11
C LEU A 58 5.54 7.14 -19.48
N GLN A 59 5.59 6.08 -18.67
CA GLN A 59 6.48 4.94 -18.90
C GLN A 59 6.01 3.68 -18.16
N HIS A 60 6.44 2.52 -18.67
CA HIS A 60 6.34 1.25 -17.96
C HIS A 60 7.59 1.01 -17.11
N VAL A 61 7.44 0.97 -15.78
CA VAL A 61 8.54 0.68 -14.86
C VAL A 61 8.64 -0.83 -14.67
N THR A 62 9.77 -1.42 -15.09
CA THR A 62 10.00 -2.87 -14.96
C THR A 62 10.42 -3.27 -13.54
N GLY A 63 11.20 -2.43 -12.84
CA GLY A 63 11.59 -2.71 -11.46
C GLY A 63 12.66 -1.75 -10.92
N PHE A 64 12.98 -1.95 -9.64
CA PHE A 64 14.04 -1.24 -8.91
C PHE A 64 14.91 -2.28 -8.18
N GLY A 65 16.20 -2.00 -8.01
CA GLY A 65 17.11 -2.91 -7.33
C GLY A 65 18.47 -2.30 -7.02
N GLY A 66 19.30 -3.06 -6.34
CA GLY A 66 20.71 -2.74 -6.11
C GLY A 66 21.63 -3.67 -6.90
N THR A 67 22.91 -3.31 -6.99
CA THR A 67 23.92 -4.15 -7.63
C THR A 67 24.29 -5.32 -6.74
N PHE A 68 24.24 -6.53 -7.29
CA PHE A 68 24.83 -7.71 -6.69
C PHE A 68 26.18 -7.99 -7.34
N ASN A 69 27.27 -7.80 -6.58
CA ASN A 69 28.64 -8.03 -7.03
C ASN A 69 29.40 -8.94 -6.06
N GLU A 70 30.67 -9.22 -6.35
CA GLU A 70 31.53 -10.11 -5.57
C GLU A 70 31.72 -9.62 -4.13
N ILE A 71 31.81 -8.30 -3.94
CA ILE A 71 31.92 -7.69 -2.61
C ILE A 71 30.64 -7.95 -1.81
N GLY A 72 29.48 -7.72 -2.43
CA GLY A 72 28.17 -8.02 -1.84
C GLY A 72 28.02 -9.50 -1.51
N TRP A 73 28.46 -10.39 -2.40
CA TRP A 73 28.46 -11.83 -2.17
C TRP A 73 29.34 -12.23 -0.97
N ASN A 74 30.57 -11.72 -0.91
CA ASN A 74 31.48 -11.99 0.20
C ASN A 74 30.92 -11.46 1.53
N ALA A 75 30.31 -10.27 1.52
CA ALA A 75 29.65 -9.71 2.69
C ALA A 75 28.50 -10.61 3.18
N LEU A 76 27.69 -11.17 2.27
CA LEU A 76 26.61 -12.09 2.64
C LEU A 76 27.14 -13.39 3.27
N GLN A 77 28.27 -13.93 2.78
CA GLN A 77 28.90 -15.13 3.36
C GLN A 77 29.40 -14.92 4.82
N SER A 78 29.64 -13.67 5.22
CA SER A 78 30.02 -13.34 6.61
C SER A 78 28.83 -13.34 7.59
N LEU A 79 27.60 -13.34 7.08
CA LEU A 79 26.41 -13.49 7.91
C LEU A 79 26.35 -14.95 8.35
N SER A 80 26.58 -15.21 9.63
CA SER A 80 26.48 -16.57 10.17
C SER A 80 25.12 -17.16 9.83
N GLY A 81 25.12 -18.37 9.27
CA GLY A 81 23.91 -19.09 8.88
C GLY A 81 23.01 -19.33 10.09
N ARG A 82 22.09 -18.40 10.34
CA ARG A 82 20.94 -18.62 11.22
C ARG A 82 19.90 -19.40 10.43
N THR A 83 20.15 -20.70 10.28
CA THR A 83 19.10 -21.71 10.16
C THR A 83 18.42 -21.89 11.52
#